data_AF-A0A399DQD0-F1
#
_entry.id   AF-A0A399DQD0-F1
#
_cell.length_a   1.000
_cell.length_b   1.000
_cell.length_c   1.000
_cell.angle_alpha   90.00
_cell.angle_beta   90.00
_cell.angle_gamma   90.00
#
_symmetry.space_group_name_H-M   'P 1'
#
loop_
_entity.id
_entity.type
_entity.pdbx_description
1 polymer ?
#
loop_
_entity_poly.entity_id
_entity_poly.type
_entity_poly.pdbx_seq_one_letter_code
_entity_poly.pdbx_strand_id
1 'polypeptide(L)'
;MRQSFFLLLAGLITACATDQSAPSPSPSSNQAPSIRILSPSNGASISGTGTRAEVSISDDKAVTRLTRQVNGNPEQDINIQPTQSGNIIFWIPLVSGSNTAIIRAYDAEGLNASASLTLIANTSGSGGGGGGSSGEGTTPSYGSYTPPSGPTYYVSPSGSNANDGSRDRPWATLSYAVQQLRPGYVLRVLPGTYNESVQVNVSGTASQRITIISDTRWAAKINAQGQLFGIDVRSSFVDIVGFEVTNASNTGIISWRPHNRLLFNYVHHINAQCDSNGGSGVNMSPYADEGLLLGNLVHDIGNLSQGFCTRIHGVYAAAPRVVVQNNIAFRARGFGIDTWHAVTAATITHNLSFANLYGGLKVGSGDNTRGNRAENFLVANNIVINNPRGIVEEFNTGLNRFLNNLSWNNGTSNNVNWRLSTSTHQGSLSTNPLLLNYQPDGTGDYRPAQNSPVIDYGIREGLPPFDFLGNPRVLGAAPDLGPFEVR
;
A
#
# COMPACT_ATOMS: atom_id res chain seq x y z
N MET A 1 -65.56 -59.72 25.01
CA MET A 1 -64.60 -60.82 25.22
C MET A 1 -63.20 -60.24 25.31
N ARG A 2 -62.30 -60.92 26.04
CA ARG A 2 -61.13 -60.41 26.80
C ARG A 2 -59.85 -60.06 26.00
N GLN A 3 -59.17 -58.99 26.44
CA GLN A 3 -57.74 -58.79 26.80
C GLN A 3 -56.54 -59.57 26.15
N SER A 4 -55.49 -58.79 25.78
CA SER A 4 -54.03 -58.89 26.10
C SER A 4 -52.94 -59.53 25.17
N PHE A 5 -52.03 -58.65 24.69
CA PHE A 5 -50.52 -58.56 24.80
C PHE A 5 -49.47 -59.57 24.21
N PHE A 6 -48.52 -59.01 23.38
CA PHE A 6 -47.01 -59.13 23.26
C PHE A 6 -46.27 -60.42 22.73
N LEU A 7 -45.05 -60.47 22.11
CA LEU A 7 -43.82 -59.61 21.95
C LEU A 7 -42.87 -60.11 20.77
N LEU A 8 -42.22 -59.20 20.00
CA LEU A 8 -40.88 -59.10 19.27
C LEU A 8 -40.09 -60.35 18.70
N LEU A 9 -39.18 -60.36 17.67
CA LEU A 9 -38.29 -59.39 16.94
C LEU A 9 -37.72 -60.00 15.58
N ALA A 10 -37.24 -59.14 14.65
CA ALA A 10 -36.73 -59.30 13.25
C ALA A 10 -35.40 -60.10 13.03
N GLY A 11 -34.83 -60.43 11.85
CA GLY A 11 -34.99 -60.09 10.40
C GLY A 11 -33.91 -60.83 9.51
N LEU A 12 -34.00 -60.74 8.17
CA LEU A 12 -33.55 -61.70 7.12
C LEU A 12 -32.27 -61.38 6.27
N ILE A 13 -31.60 -62.46 5.78
CA ILE A 13 -31.05 -62.84 4.41
C ILE A 13 -29.99 -62.01 3.65
N THR A 14 -28.92 -62.67 3.11
CA THR A 14 -28.53 -62.66 1.65
C THR A 14 -27.50 -63.75 1.24
N ALA A 15 -27.47 -64.10 -0.06
CA ALA A 15 -26.88 -65.28 -0.70
C ALA A 15 -25.82 -64.99 -1.80
N CYS A 16 -25.19 -66.07 -2.28
CA CYS A 16 -23.98 -66.25 -3.12
C CYS A 16 -24.05 -65.86 -4.62
N ALA A 17 -22.88 -65.68 -5.29
CA ALA A 17 -22.41 -66.55 -6.40
C ALA A 17 -21.07 -66.10 -7.08
N THR A 18 -20.08 -67.01 -7.05
CA THR A 18 -19.05 -67.44 -8.05
C THR A 18 -18.15 -66.46 -8.81
N ASP A 19 -16.85 -66.53 -8.50
CA ASP A 19 -15.67 -65.89 -9.13
C ASP A 19 -15.14 -66.66 -10.35
N GLN A 20 -15.04 -65.99 -11.50
CA GLN A 20 -14.03 -66.28 -12.54
C GLN A 20 -12.83 -65.38 -12.26
N SER A 21 -11.71 -65.94 -11.80
CA SER A 21 -10.50 -65.18 -11.50
C SER A 21 -9.87 -64.67 -12.80
N ALA A 22 -10.11 -63.38 -13.08
CA ALA A 22 -9.33 -62.55 -14.00
C ALA A 22 -7.82 -62.68 -13.70
N PRO A 23 -6.93 -62.46 -14.68
CA PRO A 23 -5.50 -62.34 -14.39
C PRO A 23 -5.34 -61.31 -13.28
N SER A 24 -4.67 -61.70 -12.18
CA SER A 24 -4.35 -60.78 -11.09
C SER A 24 -3.71 -59.54 -11.71
N PRO A 25 -4.19 -58.31 -11.42
CA PRO A 25 -3.49 -57.14 -11.86
C PRO A 25 -2.07 -57.26 -11.32
N SER A 26 -1.08 -57.28 -12.21
CA SER A 26 0.31 -57.06 -11.83
C SER A 26 0.31 -55.93 -10.80
N PRO A 27 0.97 -56.05 -9.64
CA PRO A 27 1.02 -54.94 -8.69
C PRO A 27 1.52 -53.75 -9.50
N SER A 28 0.69 -52.71 -9.64
CA SER A 28 1.06 -51.52 -10.40
C SER A 28 2.38 -51.06 -9.82
N SER A 29 3.49 -51.27 -10.55
CA SER A 29 4.80 -50.92 -10.04
C SER A 29 4.81 -49.42 -9.93
N ASN A 30 4.68 -48.90 -8.70
CA ASN A 30 4.71 -47.48 -8.43
C ASN A 30 6.02 -46.93 -8.98
N GLN A 31 5.93 -46.08 -10.01
CA GLN A 31 7.10 -45.50 -10.64
C GLN A 31 7.51 -44.26 -9.85
N ALA A 32 8.79 -43.88 -9.94
CA ALA A 32 9.17 -42.59 -9.40
C ALA A 32 8.49 -41.48 -10.21
N PRO A 33 8.13 -40.35 -9.58
CA PRO A 33 7.62 -39.19 -10.29
C PRO A 33 8.55 -38.76 -11.43
N SER A 34 7.99 -38.06 -12.41
CA SER A 34 8.75 -37.37 -13.45
C SER A 34 8.62 -35.87 -13.27
N ILE A 35 9.70 -35.14 -13.57
CA ILE A 35 9.74 -33.69 -13.46
C ILE A 35 10.55 -33.09 -14.61
N ARG A 36 10.04 -31.99 -15.17
CA ARG A 36 10.73 -31.19 -16.17
C ARG A 36 10.53 -29.70 -15.91
N ILE A 37 11.62 -28.94 -15.91
CA ILE A 37 11.55 -27.48 -15.85
C ILE A 37 11.16 -26.96 -17.24
N LEU A 38 10.05 -26.23 -17.32
CA LEU A 38 9.56 -25.61 -18.54
C LEU A 38 10.09 -24.18 -18.68
N SER A 39 10.16 -23.45 -17.57
CA SER A 39 10.74 -22.11 -17.51
C SER A 39 11.28 -21.80 -16.10
N PRO A 40 12.24 -20.88 -15.96
CA PRO A 40 13.04 -20.29 -17.04
C PRO A 40 14.06 -21.30 -17.60
N SER A 41 14.69 -20.96 -18.73
CA SER A 41 15.72 -21.81 -19.34
C SER A 41 16.98 -21.90 -18.48
N ASN A 42 17.69 -23.03 -18.56
CA ASN A 42 18.97 -23.19 -17.87
C ASN A 42 19.99 -22.14 -18.32
N GLY A 43 20.66 -21.49 -17.36
CA GLY A 43 21.59 -20.39 -17.58
C GLY A 43 20.93 -19.03 -17.79
N ALA A 44 19.61 -18.89 -17.61
CA ALA A 44 18.92 -17.62 -17.82
C ALA A 44 19.46 -16.51 -16.90
N SER A 45 19.64 -15.32 -17.49
CA SER A 45 19.91 -14.08 -16.75
C SER A 45 18.61 -13.54 -16.17
N ILE A 46 18.56 -13.45 -14.85
CA ILE A 46 17.39 -12.98 -14.10
C ILE A 46 17.72 -11.60 -13.51
N SER A 47 16.88 -10.62 -13.79
CA SER A 47 16.93 -9.32 -13.10
C SER A 47 16.11 -9.39 -11.82
N GLY A 48 16.76 -9.23 -10.65
CA GLY A 48 16.09 -9.21 -9.35
C GLY A 48 16.53 -10.33 -8.39
N THR A 49 15.83 -10.45 -7.26
CA THR A 49 16.17 -11.34 -6.13
C THR A 49 15.48 -12.72 -6.22
N GLY A 50 14.91 -13.06 -7.38
CA GLY A 50 14.24 -14.33 -7.59
C GLY A 50 13.55 -14.41 -8.94
N THR A 51 13.00 -15.58 -9.27
CA THR A 51 12.20 -15.78 -10.50
C THR A 51 11.10 -16.80 -10.27
N ARG A 52 10.05 -16.77 -11.10
CA ARG A 52 9.05 -17.85 -11.16
C ARG A 52 9.59 -18.99 -12.01
N ALA A 53 9.56 -20.20 -11.49
CA ALA A 53 9.79 -21.41 -12.25
C ALA A 53 8.46 -22.12 -12.50
N GLU A 54 8.26 -22.56 -13.74
CA GLU A 54 7.19 -23.47 -14.12
C GLU A 54 7.79 -24.85 -14.34
N VAL A 55 7.27 -25.84 -13.62
CA VAL A 55 7.67 -27.24 -13.77
C VAL A 55 6.47 -28.07 -14.18
N SER A 56 6.68 -28.98 -15.13
CA SER A 56 5.74 -30.06 -15.41
C SER A 56 6.11 -31.25 -14.53
N ILE A 57 5.13 -31.75 -13.79
CA ILE A 57 5.26 -32.95 -12.97
C ILE A 57 4.21 -33.97 -13.40
N SER A 58 4.56 -35.25 -13.34
CA SER A 58 3.58 -36.33 -13.45
C SER A 58 4.07 -37.60 -12.78
N ASP A 59 3.13 -38.41 -12.32
CA ASP A 59 3.35 -39.67 -11.62
C ASP A 59 2.23 -40.66 -11.99
N ASP A 60 2.47 -41.98 -11.89
CA ASP A 60 1.44 -42.98 -12.21
C ASP A 60 0.32 -43.04 -11.17
N LYS A 61 0.58 -42.60 -9.92
CA LYS A 61 -0.43 -42.47 -8.87
C LYS A 61 -0.72 -41.03 -8.48
N ALA A 62 0.27 -40.32 -7.95
CA ALA A 62 0.19 -38.91 -7.58
C ALA A 62 1.54 -38.39 -7.06
N VAL A 63 1.91 -37.19 -7.49
CA VAL A 63 2.90 -36.37 -6.78
C VAL A 63 2.22 -35.78 -5.55
N THR A 64 2.72 -36.11 -4.36
CA THR A 64 2.14 -35.68 -3.08
C THR A 64 2.94 -34.56 -2.42
N ARG A 65 4.20 -34.39 -2.80
CA ARG A 65 5.08 -33.34 -2.26
C ARG A 65 6.04 -32.84 -3.33
N LEU A 66 6.24 -31.53 -3.36
CA LEU A 66 7.17 -30.86 -4.25
C LEU A 66 8.09 -29.97 -3.40
N THR A 67 9.40 -30.01 -3.63
CA THR A 67 10.37 -29.20 -2.88
C THR A 67 11.30 -28.44 -3.80
N ARG A 68 11.86 -27.33 -3.29
CA ARG A 68 12.99 -26.63 -3.90
C ARG A 68 14.16 -26.57 -2.93
N GLN A 69 15.36 -26.65 -3.46
CA GLN A 69 16.62 -26.40 -2.75
C GLN A 69 17.45 -25.43 -3.59
N VAL A 70 17.84 -24.30 -3.00
CA VAL A 70 18.61 -23.25 -3.70
C VAL A 70 19.96 -23.06 -3.04
N ASN A 71 21.03 -23.08 -3.82
CA ASN A 71 22.42 -22.84 -3.40
C ASN A 71 22.85 -23.73 -2.21
N GLY A 72 22.40 -24.99 -2.19
CA GLY A 72 22.75 -25.94 -1.13
C GLY A 72 22.04 -25.73 0.21
N ASN A 73 21.11 -24.77 0.31
CA ASN A 73 20.28 -24.58 1.50
C ASN A 73 19.37 -25.80 1.78
N PRO A 74 18.77 -25.91 2.98
CA PRO A 74 17.78 -26.96 3.25
C PRO A 74 16.64 -26.97 2.24
N GLU A 75 16.08 -28.15 1.98
CA GLU A 75 14.89 -28.27 1.13
C GLU A 75 13.71 -27.51 1.73
N GLN A 76 12.97 -26.81 0.87
CA GLN A 76 11.78 -26.07 1.23
C GLN A 76 10.58 -26.63 0.46
N ASP A 77 9.49 -26.89 1.17
CA ASP A 77 8.25 -27.39 0.58
C ASP A 77 7.57 -26.33 -0.30
N ILE A 78 7.03 -26.79 -1.42
CA ILE A 78 6.13 -26.07 -2.29
C ILE A 78 4.75 -26.67 -2.09
N ASN A 79 3.80 -25.84 -1.64
CA ASN A 79 2.45 -26.29 -1.37
C ASN A 79 1.75 -26.74 -2.66
N ILE A 80 1.41 -28.02 -2.73
CA ILE A 80 0.63 -28.62 -3.82
C ILE A 80 -0.49 -29.46 -3.22
N GLN A 81 -1.61 -29.56 -3.93
CA GLN A 81 -2.54 -30.65 -3.69
C GLN A 81 -2.03 -31.89 -4.45
N PRO A 82 -2.16 -33.11 -3.88
CA PRO A 82 -1.77 -34.31 -4.59
C PRO A 82 -2.37 -34.37 -5.99
N THR A 83 -1.53 -34.60 -7.00
CA THR A 83 -1.96 -34.61 -8.41
C THR A 83 -1.21 -35.65 -9.22
N GLN A 84 -1.88 -36.28 -10.18
CA GLN A 84 -1.27 -37.21 -11.13
C GLN A 84 -0.38 -36.50 -12.15
N SER A 85 -0.78 -35.31 -12.59
CA SER A 85 0.04 -34.48 -13.47
C SER A 85 -0.37 -33.02 -13.39
N GLY A 86 0.52 -32.14 -13.82
CA GLY A 86 0.21 -30.72 -13.95
C GLY A 86 1.44 -29.86 -14.07
N ASN A 87 1.22 -28.61 -14.46
CA ASN A 87 2.24 -27.59 -14.42
C ASN A 87 2.10 -26.80 -13.11
N ILE A 88 3.16 -26.74 -12.33
CA ILE A 88 3.21 -26.01 -11.06
C ILE A 88 4.13 -24.82 -11.22
N ILE A 89 3.64 -23.64 -10.85
CA ILE A 89 4.41 -22.40 -10.88
C ILE A 89 4.71 -21.99 -9.45
N PHE A 90 5.99 -21.77 -9.14
CA PHE A 90 6.43 -21.32 -7.82
C PHE A 90 7.64 -20.41 -7.90
N TRP A 91 7.91 -19.70 -6.80
CA TRP A 91 9.03 -18.77 -6.72
C TRP A 91 10.34 -19.48 -6.36
N ILE A 92 11.44 -19.10 -7.01
CA ILE A 92 12.82 -19.46 -6.66
C ILE A 92 13.52 -18.18 -6.19
N PRO A 93 13.90 -18.06 -4.90
CA PRO A 93 14.70 -16.93 -4.43
C PRO A 93 16.14 -17.05 -4.96
N LEU A 94 16.77 -15.94 -5.29
CA LEU A 94 18.12 -15.87 -5.87
C LEU A 94 18.96 -14.79 -5.15
N VAL A 95 20.27 -15.04 -5.03
CA VAL A 95 21.24 -14.03 -4.59
C VAL A 95 22.03 -13.50 -5.78
N SER A 96 22.69 -12.36 -5.65
CA SER A 96 23.51 -11.80 -6.72
C SER A 96 24.54 -12.82 -7.25
N GLY A 97 24.66 -12.91 -8.58
CA GLY A 97 25.58 -13.84 -9.23
C GLY A 97 24.93 -15.19 -9.58
N SER A 98 25.75 -16.24 -9.65
CA SER A 98 25.31 -17.56 -10.09
C SER A 98 24.58 -18.31 -8.97
N ASN A 99 23.40 -18.85 -9.29
CA ASN A 99 22.57 -19.63 -8.39
C ASN A 99 22.32 -21.03 -8.98
N THR A 100 22.18 -22.03 -8.12
CA THR A 100 21.76 -23.39 -8.50
C THR A 100 20.50 -23.76 -7.74
N ALA A 101 19.43 -24.10 -8.46
CA ALA A 101 18.20 -24.63 -7.89
C ALA A 101 18.04 -26.11 -8.25
N ILE A 102 17.57 -26.91 -7.28
CA ILE A 102 17.17 -28.31 -7.46
C ILE A 102 15.72 -28.43 -7.03
N ILE A 103 14.87 -28.95 -7.91
CA ILE A 103 13.44 -29.14 -7.67
C ILE A 103 13.21 -30.64 -7.60
N ARG A 104 12.52 -31.12 -6.55
CA ARG A 104 12.24 -32.54 -6.34
C ARG A 104 10.75 -32.79 -6.19
N ALA A 105 10.23 -33.78 -6.91
CA ALA A 105 8.86 -34.27 -6.78
C ALA A 105 8.88 -35.63 -6.09
N TYR A 106 7.99 -35.84 -5.12
CA TYR A 106 7.86 -37.07 -4.34
C TYR A 106 6.45 -37.64 -4.46
N ASP A 107 6.35 -38.97 -4.51
CA ASP A 107 5.09 -39.70 -4.32
C ASP A 107 4.82 -39.97 -2.83
N ALA A 108 3.74 -40.71 -2.51
CA ALA A 108 3.37 -41.04 -1.14
C ALA A 108 4.33 -42.07 -0.49
N GLU A 109 4.98 -42.89 -1.31
CA GLU A 109 5.92 -43.94 -0.95
C GLU A 109 7.37 -43.43 -0.77
N GLY A 110 7.62 -42.15 -1.08
CA GLY A 110 8.90 -41.47 -0.92
C GLY A 110 9.85 -41.61 -2.12
N LEU A 111 9.43 -42.22 -3.23
CA LEU A 111 10.18 -42.18 -4.48
C LEU A 111 10.21 -40.74 -4.99
N ASN A 112 11.31 -40.36 -5.63
CA ASN A 112 11.45 -39.00 -6.13
C ASN A 112 12.22 -38.93 -7.45
N ALA A 113 11.95 -37.86 -8.18
CA ALA A 113 12.82 -37.38 -9.24
C ALA A 113 13.15 -35.91 -9.04
N SER A 114 14.24 -35.47 -9.66
CA SER A 114 14.71 -34.10 -9.56
C SER A 114 15.09 -33.50 -10.89
N ALA A 115 14.95 -32.19 -10.99
CA ALA A 115 15.49 -31.39 -12.08
C ALA A 115 16.30 -30.22 -11.50
N SER A 116 17.39 -29.84 -12.17
CA SER A 116 18.26 -28.74 -11.73
C SER A 116 18.35 -27.63 -12.76
N LEU A 117 18.59 -26.42 -12.27
CA LEU A 117 18.65 -25.19 -13.03
C LEU A 117 19.73 -24.27 -12.47
N THR A 118 20.59 -23.75 -13.33
CA THR A 118 21.51 -22.66 -13.05
C THR A 118 20.91 -21.33 -13.50
N LEU A 119 20.97 -20.30 -12.68
CA LEU A 119 20.44 -18.96 -12.96
C LEU A 119 21.46 -17.89 -12.62
N ILE A 120 21.61 -16.90 -13.50
CA ILE A 120 22.53 -15.78 -13.28
C ILE A 120 21.70 -14.58 -12.85
N ALA A 121 21.69 -14.27 -11.56
CA ALA A 121 20.97 -13.14 -11.04
C ALA A 121 21.83 -11.88 -11.14
N ASN A 122 21.48 -11.02 -12.09
CA ASN A 122 22.04 -9.68 -12.17
C ASN A 122 21.18 -8.80 -11.27
N THR A 123 21.55 -8.73 -10.00
CA THR A 123 20.90 -7.82 -9.04
C THR A 123 21.40 -6.39 -9.28
N SER A 124 21.19 -5.87 -10.49
CA SER A 124 21.09 -4.45 -10.75
C SER A 124 19.81 -3.97 -10.07
N GLY A 125 19.95 -3.18 -9.01
CA GLY A 125 18.82 -2.66 -8.25
C GLY A 125 17.96 -1.73 -9.10
N SER A 126 16.96 -2.29 -9.79
CA SER A 126 15.88 -1.56 -10.45
C SER A 126 14.64 -2.47 -10.58
N GLY A 127 13.49 -1.96 -10.12
CA GLY A 127 12.19 -2.27 -10.73
C GLY A 127 11.28 -3.30 -10.03
N GLY A 128 10.26 -2.78 -9.33
CA GLY A 128 8.83 -3.06 -9.58
C GLY A 128 8.24 -4.47 -9.48
N GLY A 129 7.44 -4.68 -8.42
CA GLY A 129 6.18 -5.46 -8.38
C GLY A 129 6.33 -7.00 -8.31
N GLY A 130 5.68 -7.75 -7.43
CA GLY A 130 4.55 -7.59 -6.51
C GLY A 130 3.94 -9.00 -6.35
N GLY A 131 3.48 -9.49 -5.21
CA GLY A 131 3.42 -8.93 -3.86
C GLY A 131 2.98 -10.02 -2.87
N GLY A 132 2.61 -9.57 -1.67
CA GLY A 132 1.80 -10.32 -0.71
C GLY A 132 2.59 -11.22 0.23
N SER A 133 2.96 -10.71 1.40
CA SER A 133 2.35 -11.14 2.66
C SER A 133 2.97 -10.37 3.82
N SER A 134 2.11 -10.02 4.76
CA SER A 134 2.36 -9.37 6.05
C SER A 134 3.63 -9.80 6.78
N GLY A 135 4.32 -8.82 7.37
CA GLY A 135 5.29 -9.00 8.45
C GLY A 135 6.74 -9.03 7.99
N GLU A 136 7.46 -7.94 8.27
CA GLU A 136 8.93 -7.79 8.16
C GLU A 136 9.53 -7.74 6.73
N GLY A 137 9.77 -6.51 6.25
CA GLY A 137 11.02 -6.21 5.53
C GLY A 137 11.04 -6.15 3.99
N THR A 138 9.91 -6.10 3.27
CA THR A 138 9.94 -5.79 1.81
C THR A 138 9.55 -4.34 1.55
N THR A 139 10.47 -3.57 0.97
CA THR A 139 10.26 -2.15 0.66
C THR A 139 9.28 -1.99 -0.51
N PRO A 140 8.28 -1.10 -0.43
CA PRO A 140 7.34 -0.90 -1.54
C PRO A 140 8.03 -0.29 -2.76
N SER A 141 7.47 -0.52 -3.94
CA SER A 141 7.94 0.10 -5.18
C SER A 141 7.28 1.46 -5.42
N TYR A 142 7.93 2.30 -6.24
CA TYR A 142 7.30 3.46 -6.88
C TYR A 142 6.43 3.09 -8.10
N GLY A 143 6.37 1.80 -8.49
CA GLY A 143 5.60 1.36 -9.65
C GLY A 143 6.14 2.01 -10.94
N SER A 144 5.26 2.64 -11.70
CA SER A 144 5.56 3.42 -12.92
C SER A 144 5.92 4.88 -12.64
N TYR A 145 5.87 5.34 -11.38
CA TYR A 145 6.32 6.69 -11.04
C TYR A 145 7.82 6.80 -11.28
N THR A 146 8.20 7.63 -12.26
CA THR A 146 9.59 7.97 -12.55
C THR A 146 9.87 9.36 -12.01
N PRO A 147 10.83 9.49 -11.07
CA PRO A 147 11.26 10.80 -10.59
C PRO A 147 11.80 11.64 -11.77
N PRO A 148 11.59 12.97 -11.77
CA PRO A 148 12.20 13.84 -12.77
C PRO A 148 13.72 13.67 -12.85
N SER A 149 14.28 13.82 -14.06
CA SER A 149 15.73 13.78 -14.28
C SER A 149 16.39 15.12 -13.97
N GLY A 150 17.62 15.10 -13.46
CA GLY A 150 18.42 16.30 -13.23
C GLY A 150 19.78 15.97 -12.58
N PRO A 151 20.63 16.98 -12.31
CA PRO A 151 21.84 16.80 -11.51
C PRO A 151 21.50 16.07 -10.21
N THR A 152 22.11 14.90 -10.00
CA THR A 152 21.73 13.97 -8.94
C THR A 152 22.80 13.90 -7.87
N TYR A 153 22.39 14.07 -6.63
CA TYR A 153 23.24 13.98 -5.44
C TYR A 153 22.68 12.96 -4.45
N TYR A 154 23.52 12.47 -3.55
CA TYR A 154 23.23 11.36 -2.66
C TYR A 154 23.50 11.70 -1.20
N VAL A 155 22.63 11.18 -0.33
CA VAL A 155 22.82 11.20 1.12
C VAL A 155 22.75 9.77 1.64
N SER A 156 23.61 9.42 2.59
CA SER A 156 23.62 8.15 3.30
C SER A 156 23.96 8.38 4.77
N PRO A 157 23.38 7.66 5.75
CA PRO A 157 23.82 7.76 7.14
C PRO A 157 25.28 7.35 7.34
N SER A 158 25.85 6.57 6.41
CA SER A 158 27.27 6.18 6.38
C SER A 158 28.17 7.16 5.61
N GLY A 159 27.61 8.27 5.10
CA GLY A 159 28.33 9.27 4.31
C GLY A 159 29.16 10.24 5.15
N SER A 160 29.61 11.32 4.53
CA SER A 160 30.31 12.43 5.20
C SER A 160 29.91 13.76 4.56
N ASN A 161 29.59 14.78 5.37
CA ASN A 161 29.29 16.12 4.85
C ASN A 161 30.51 16.83 4.23
N ALA A 162 31.71 16.26 4.36
CA ALA A 162 32.90 16.70 3.63
C ALA A 162 33.00 16.10 2.21
N ASN A 163 32.12 15.16 1.86
CA ASN A 163 32.07 14.59 0.52
C ASN A 163 31.40 15.54 -0.50
N ASP A 164 31.47 15.17 -1.77
CA ASP A 164 30.90 15.94 -2.88
C ASP A 164 29.43 15.62 -3.18
N GLY A 165 28.82 14.67 -2.46
CA GLY A 165 27.44 14.26 -2.66
C GLY A 165 27.26 13.35 -3.88
N SER A 166 28.34 12.83 -4.47
CA SER A 166 28.25 11.77 -5.47
C SER A 166 27.75 10.46 -4.87
N ARG A 167 27.40 9.47 -5.72
CA ARG A 167 26.92 8.17 -5.24
C ARG A 167 27.97 7.41 -4.42
N ASP A 168 29.23 7.49 -4.83
CA ASP A 168 30.35 6.81 -4.16
C ASP A 168 30.80 7.56 -2.91
N ARG A 169 30.57 8.88 -2.88
CA ARG A 169 30.89 9.75 -1.76
C ARG A 169 29.66 10.59 -1.37
N PRO A 170 28.64 9.97 -0.76
CA PRO A 170 27.42 10.68 -0.39
C PRO A 170 27.65 11.61 0.81
N TRP A 171 26.82 12.64 0.94
CA TRP A 171 26.72 13.42 2.16
C TRP A 171 26.15 12.58 3.31
N ALA A 172 26.41 12.99 4.56
CA ALA A 172 25.97 12.23 5.74
C ALA A 172 24.53 12.56 6.15
N THR A 173 24.19 13.86 6.20
CA THR A 173 22.91 14.33 6.77
C THR A 173 22.03 14.99 5.73
N LEU A 174 20.72 14.80 5.87
CA LEU A 174 19.74 15.41 4.98
C LEU A 174 19.70 16.92 5.20
N SER A 175 19.79 17.37 6.45
CA SER A 175 19.83 18.79 6.81
C SER A 175 21.01 19.54 6.16
N TYR A 176 22.15 18.88 5.96
CA TYR A 176 23.27 19.47 5.21
C TYR A 176 22.97 19.49 3.71
N ALA A 177 22.52 18.36 3.16
CA ALA A 177 22.30 18.18 1.74
C ALA A 177 21.25 19.12 1.16
N VAL A 178 20.13 19.35 1.88
CA VAL A 178 19.04 20.23 1.39
C VAL A 178 19.48 21.69 1.24
N GLN A 179 20.55 22.11 1.93
CA GLN A 179 21.12 23.45 1.80
C GLN A 179 21.98 23.60 0.54
N GLN A 180 22.42 22.50 -0.08
CA GLN A 180 23.26 22.48 -1.29
C GLN A 180 22.45 22.48 -2.58
N LEU A 181 21.14 22.24 -2.48
CA LEU A 181 20.29 22.05 -3.65
C LEU A 181 20.09 23.34 -4.43
N ARG A 182 19.78 23.19 -5.72
CA ARG A 182 19.43 24.26 -6.65
C ARG A 182 18.23 23.81 -7.50
N PRO A 183 17.48 24.74 -8.13
CA PRO A 183 16.38 24.37 -9.02
C PRO A 183 16.77 23.27 -10.02
N GLY A 184 15.93 22.23 -10.14
CA GLY A 184 16.14 21.08 -11.02
C GLY A 184 17.01 19.96 -10.44
N TYR A 185 17.55 20.11 -9.23
CA TYR A 185 18.36 19.07 -8.60
C TYR A 185 17.50 17.93 -8.06
N VAL A 186 18.07 16.73 -8.11
CA VAL A 186 17.51 15.51 -7.52
C VAL A 186 18.41 15.07 -6.36
N LEU A 187 17.86 15.01 -5.16
CA LEU A 187 18.51 14.44 -3.99
C LEU A 187 17.99 13.03 -3.72
N ARG A 188 18.82 12.02 -3.95
CA ARG A 188 18.55 10.61 -3.69
C ARG A 188 18.99 10.27 -2.27
N VAL A 189 18.06 9.87 -1.43
CA VAL A 189 18.31 9.54 -0.03
C VAL A 189 18.38 8.03 0.11
N LEU A 190 19.58 7.51 0.35
CA LEU A 190 19.82 6.08 0.42
C LEU A 190 19.13 5.45 1.65
N PRO A 191 18.87 4.14 1.63
CA PRO A 191 18.28 3.44 2.77
C PRO A 191 19.03 3.67 4.08
N GLY A 192 18.27 3.90 5.15
CA GLY A 192 18.79 4.03 6.50
C GLY A 192 17.98 4.99 7.37
N THR A 193 18.39 5.08 8.63
CA THR A 193 17.75 5.95 9.62
C THR A 193 18.50 7.27 9.76
N TYR A 194 17.76 8.36 9.63
CA TYR A 194 18.21 9.73 9.77
C TYR A 194 17.54 10.34 10.99
N ASN A 195 18.31 10.52 12.05
CA ASN A 195 17.86 11.10 13.31
C ASN A 195 17.98 12.62 13.25
N GLU A 196 17.02 13.27 12.58
CA GLU A 196 17.02 14.70 12.35
C GLU A 196 15.61 15.24 12.07
N SER A 197 15.45 16.56 12.23
CA SER A 197 14.33 17.34 11.71
C SER A 197 14.84 18.15 10.53
N VAL A 198 14.22 17.98 9.36
CA VAL A 198 14.76 18.49 8.09
C VAL A 198 14.01 19.73 7.65
N GLN A 199 14.72 20.86 7.56
CA GLN A 199 14.16 22.12 7.09
C GLN A 199 14.59 22.38 5.64
N VAL A 200 13.63 22.52 4.72
CA VAL A 200 13.89 22.78 3.29
C VAL A 200 13.58 24.24 2.96
N ASN A 201 14.61 25.07 2.88
CA ASN A 201 14.49 26.52 2.60
C ASN A 201 14.77 26.91 1.14
N VAL A 202 15.25 25.97 0.31
CA VAL A 202 15.60 26.27 -1.08
C VAL A 202 14.43 25.96 -2.00
N SER A 203 14.00 26.95 -2.79
CA SER A 203 12.94 26.78 -3.77
C SER A 203 13.47 26.26 -5.11
N GLY A 204 12.67 25.41 -5.74
CA GLY A 204 12.76 25.17 -7.17
C GLY A 204 12.03 26.27 -7.96
N THR A 205 11.80 26.01 -9.24
CA THR A 205 10.90 26.79 -10.08
C THR A 205 9.84 25.89 -10.71
N ALA A 206 8.84 26.49 -11.36
CA ALA A 206 7.80 25.74 -12.07
C ALA A 206 8.37 24.77 -13.13
N SER A 207 9.44 25.17 -13.83
CA SER A 207 10.10 24.34 -14.85
C SER A 207 11.25 23.48 -14.30
N GLN A 208 11.78 23.81 -13.12
CA GLN A 208 12.93 23.14 -12.50
C GLN A 208 12.66 22.92 -11.01
N ARG A 209 11.75 21.99 -10.71
CA ARG A 209 11.42 21.58 -9.34
C ARG A 209 12.64 20.93 -8.68
N ILE A 210 12.73 21.04 -7.36
CA ILE A 210 13.69 20.25 -6.58
C ILE A 210 13.00 18.95 -6.17
N THR A 211 13.63 17.81 -6.41
CA THR A 211 13.10 16.51 -5.98
C THR A 211 13.97 15.94 -4.89
N ILE A 212 13.41 15.76 -3.70
CA ILE A 212 14.05 15.06 -2.58
C ILE A 212 13.30 13.74 -2.42
N ILE A 213 14.00 12.64 -2.67
CA ILE A 213 13.36 11.33 -2.84
C ILE A 213 14.14 10.25 -2.10
N SER A 214 13.41 9.38 -1.39
CA SER A 214 13.97 8.13 -0.89
C SER A 214 14.33 7.22 -2.07
N ASP A 215 15.60 6.80 -2.15
CA ASP A 215 16.09 6.00 -3.28
C ASP A 215 15.29 4.70 -3.46
N THR A 216 14.87 4.12 -2.34
CA THR A 216 13.92 3.03 -2.25
C THR A 216 12.77 3.49 -1.36
N ARG A 217 11.52 3.49 -1.86
CA ARG A 217 10.36 4.00 -1.13
C ARG A 217 10.31 3.42 0.31
N TRP A 218 10.18 4.34 1.26
CA TRP A 218 10.14 4.16 2.71
C TRP A 218 11.44 3.67 3.36
N ALA A 219 12.53 3.50 2.59
CA ALA A 219 13.80 3.04 3.13
C ALA A 219 14.64 4.17 3.75
N ALA A 220 14.41 5.43 3.35
CA ALA A 220 14.94 6.60 4.06
C ALA A 220 13.98 6.98 5.19
N LYS A 221 14.38 6.67 6.42
CA LYS A 221 13.56 6.79 7.62
C LYS A 221 13.97 8.02 8.41
N ILE A 222 13.12 9.04 8.43
CA ILE A 222 13.29 10.23 9.24
C ILE A 222 12.71 9.95 10.63
N ASN A 223 13.57 10.01 11.64
CA ASN A 223 13.17 10.02 13.03
C ASN A 223 13.33 11.45 13.57
N ALA A 224 12.22 12.14 13.80
CA ALA A 224 12.25 13.55 14.19
C ALA A 224 12.64 13.78 15.66
N GLN A 225 12.82 12.72 16.47
CA GLN A 225 13.29 12.80 17.86
C GLN A 225 12.51 13.80 18.75
N GLY A 226 11.19 13.89 18.57
CA GLY A 226 10.34 14.80 19.34
C GLY A 226 10.37 16.27 18.87
N GLN A 227 11.10 16.60 17.80
CA GLN A 227 11.01 17.92 17.17
C GLN A 227 9.61 18.16 16.60
N LEU A 228 9.21 19.43 16.50
CA LEU A 228 7.86 19.81 16.05
C LEU A 228 7.51 19.18 14.70
N PHE A 229 8.46 19.17 13.77
CA PHE A 229 8.28 18.70 12.41
C PHE A 229 9.30 17.64 12.05
N GLY A 230 8.89 16.63 11.28
CA GLY A 230 9.84 15.69 10.65
C GLY A 230 10.51 16.32 9.44
N ILE A 231 9.73 16.67 8.42
CA ILE A 231 10.18 17.41 7.25
C ILE A 231 9.37 18.71 7.13
N ASP A 232 10.06 19.84 7.16
CA ASP A 232 9.50 21.18 7.22
C ASP A 232 9.89 21.99 5.98
N VAL A 233 8.97 22.06 5.01
CA VAL A 233 9.20 22.68 3.70
C VAL A 233 8.76 24.14 3.73
N ARG A 234 9.74 25.05 3.82
CA ARG A 234 9.56 26.51 3.85
C ARG A 234 9.75 27.21 2.49
N SER A 235 9.90 26.41 1.44
CA SER A 235 10.22 26.80 0.06
C SER A 235 9.14 26.33 -0.91
N SER A 236 9.16 26.77 -2.17
CA SER A 236 8.20 26.38 -3.22
C SER A 236 8.81 25.47 -4.28
N PHE A 237 7.96 24.76 -5.02
CA PHE A 237 8.35 23.86 -6.12
C PHE A 237 9.29 22.72 -5.67
N VAL A 238 9.01 22.16 -4.49
CA VAL A 238 9.72 21.01 -3.92
C VAL A 238 8.83 19.78 -3.93
N ASP A 239 9.40 18.64 -4.32
CA ASP A 239 8.78 17.32 -4.24
C ASP A 239 9.47 16.52 -3.11
N ILE A 240 8.70 16.10 -2.10
CA ILE A 240 9.13 15.21 -1.01
C ILE A 240 8.53 13.83 -1.25
N VAL A 241 9.38 12.85 -1.56
CA VAL A 241 8.93 11.61 -2.19
C VAL A 241 9.38 10.36 -1.43
N GLY A 242 8.39 9.63 -0.91
CA GLY A 242 8.53 8.26 -0.40
C GLY A 242 9.39 8.10 0.85
N PHE A 243 9.45 9.08 1.75
CA PHE A 243 10.09 8.91 3.05
C PHE A 243 9.21 8.12 4.02
N GLU A 244 9.83 7.40 4.95
CA GLU A 244 9.18 7.04 6.22
C GLU A 244 9.48 8.16 7.23
N VAL A 245 8.47 8.66 7.95
CA VAL A 245 8.63 9.78 8.90
C VAL A 245 7.91 9.47 10.22
N THR A 246 8.64 9.56 11.32
CA THR A 246 8.15 9.21 12.67
C THR A 246 8.58 10.23 13.74
N ASN A 247 7.94 10.13 14.91
CA ASN A 247 8.35 10.77 16.16
C ASN A 247 8.39 12.31 16.16
N ALA A 248 7.68 12.98 15.24
CA ALA A 248 7.49 14.43 15.35
C ALA A 248 6.47 14.73 16.46
N SER A 249 6.60 15.85 17.17
CA SER A 249 5.70 16.25 18.26
C SER A 249 4.50 17.08 17.81
N ASN A 250 4.42 17.47 16.53
CA ASN A 250 3.26 18.15 15.96
C ASN A 250 2.86 17.59 14.59
N THR A 251 3.75 17.68 13.59
CA THR A 251 3.43 17.24 12.22
C THR A 251 4.56 16.46 11.58
N GLY A 252 4.24 15.35 10.90
CA GLY A 252 5.26 14.55 10.20
C GLY A 252 5.91 15.31 9.05
N ILE A 253 5.11 15.72 8.06
CA ILE A 253 5.58 16.51 6.91
C ILE A 253 4.67 17.72 6.71
N ILE A 254 5.24 18.92 6.67
CA ILE A 254 4.48 20.17 6.49
C ILE A 254 5.05 21.02 5.36
N SER A 255 4.15 21.60 4.56
CA SER A 255 4.47 22.62 3.57
C SER A 255 3.91 23.98 3.98
N TRP A 256 4.76 25.00 3.91
CA TRP A 256 4.42 26.40 4.22
C TRP A 256 4.25 27.30 3.01
N ARG A 257 4.56 26.81 1.80
CA ARG A 257 4.55 27.62 0.59
C ARG A 257 3.85 26.91 -0.58
N PRO A 258 3.40 27.67 -1.59
CA PRO A 258 2.66 27.11 -2.71
C PRO A 258 3.45 26.11 -3.57
N HIS A 259 2.70 25.32 -4.34
CA HIS A 259 3.18 24.43 -5.41
C HIS A 259 4.13 23.30 -4.98
N ASN A 260 4.11 22.88 -3.72
CA ASN A 260 4.86 21.70 -3.26
C ASN A 260 4.08 20.41 -3.44
N ARG A 261 4.80 19.29 -3.51
CA ARG A 261 4.19 17.95 -3.64
C ARG A 261 4.75 17.01 -2.58
N LEU A 262 3.87 16.39 -1.80
CA LEU A 262 4.21 15.37 -0.82
C LEU A 262 3.66 14.03 -1.34
N LEU A 263 4.57 13.22 -1.88
CA LEU A 263 4.25 12.06 -2.70
C LEU A 263 4.69 10.76 -2.02
N PHE A 264 3.81 9.76 -1.96
CA PHE A 264 4.13 8.39 -1.59
C PHE A 264 4.77 8.20 -0.20
N ASN A 265 4.69 9.17 0.70
CA ASN A 265 5.32 9.09 2.02
C ASN A 265 4.57 8.16 2.96
N TYR A 266 5.29 7.58 3.92
CA TYR A 266 4.76 6.82 5.03
C TYR A 266 4.98 7.59 6.32
N VAL A 267 3.91 8.14 6.90
CA VAL A 267 3.99 9.01 8.07
C VAL A 267 3.20 8.42 9.22
N HIS A 268 3.88 8.11 10.32
CA HIS A 268 3.24 7.43 11.43
C HIS A 268 3.92 7.67 12.78
N HIS A 269 3.21 7.36 13.87
CA HIS A 269 3.66 7.63 15.25
C HIS A 269 4.08 9.09 15.45
N ILE A 270 3.18 10.00 15.07
CA ILE A 270 3.35 11.44 15.30
C ILE A 270 2.71 11.78 16.64
N ASN A 271 3.50 12.32 17.56
CA ASN A 271 3.13 12.58 18.95
C ASN A 271 2.49 13.96 19.14
N ALA A 272 1.55 14.31 18.25
CA ALA A 272 0.82 15.57 18.27
C ALA A 272 0.03 15.76 19.58
N GLN A 273 0.08 16.99 20.11
CA GLN A 273 -0.68 17.39 21.31
C GLN A 273 -2.03 17.99 20.92
N CYS A 274 -3.07 17.72 21.71
CA CYS A 274 -4.42 18.23 21.45
C CYS A 274 -4.57 19.65 22.02
N ASP A 275 -3.82 20.60 21.48
CA ASP A 275 -3.75 21.99 21.93
C ASP A 275 -4.21 22.98 20.84
N SER A 276 -3.81 24.26 20.94
CA SER A 276 -4.12 25.28 19.91
C SER A 276 -3.33 25.13 18.62
N ASN A 277 -2.19 24.45 18.63
CA ASN A 277 -1.37 24.19 17.45
C ASN A 277 -1.88 22.97 16.68
N GLY A 278 -2.60 22.06 17.36
CA GLY A 278 -3.13 20.84 16.77
C GLY A 278 -2.00 19.91 16.31
N GLY A 279 -2.22 19.20 15.21
CA GLY A 279 -1.16 18.43 14.55
C GLY A 279 -1.66 17.59 13.39
N SER A 280 -0.73 17.00 12.64
CA SER A 280 -1.10 16.18 11.49
C SER A 280 -0.04 15.18 11.05
N GLY A 281 -0.40 14.20 10.22
CA GLY A 281 0.59 13.40 9.52
C GLY A 281 1.25 14.21 8.41
N VAL A 282 0.47 14.56 7.39
CA VAL A 282 0.92 15.38 6.25
C VAL A 282 0.05 16.64 6.11
N ASN A 283 0.67 17.78 5.83
CA ASN A 283 0.03 19.08 5.95
C ASN A 283 0.38 20.03 4.81
N MET A 284 -0.65 20.55 4.14
CA MET A 284 -0.56 21.79 3.37
C MET A 284 -1.12 22.91 4.24
N SER A 285 -0.23 23.73 4.80
CA SER A 285 -0.61 24.82 5.71
C SER A 285 -1.49 25.87 5.02
N PRO A 286 -2.08 26.84 5.73
CA PRO A 286 -2.89 27.90 5.13
C PRO A 286 -2.19 28.80 4.10
N TYR A 287 -0.87 28.62 3.88
CA TYR A 287 -0.05 29.36 2.94
C TYR A 287 0.48 28.49 1.78
N ALA A 288 0.10 27.22 1.74
CA ALA A 288 0.58 26.24 0.77
C ALA A 288 -0.41 26.00 -0.38
N ASP A 289 -0.85 27.08 -1.01
CA ASP A 289 -1.76 27.06 -2.16
C ASP A 289 -1.27 26.10 -3.26
N GLU A 290 -2.19 25.41 -3.95
CA GLU A 290 -1.84 24.54 -5.09
C GLU A 290 -0.83 23.44 -4.75
N GLY A 291 -0.85 22.96 -3.50
CA GLY A 291 -0.11 21.80 -3.06
C GLY A 291 -0.74 20.47 -3.51
N LEU A 292 0.08 19.43 -3.66
CA LEU A 292 -0.36 18.05 -3.93
C LEU A 292 0.02 17.12 -2.78
N LEU A 293 -0.96 16.39 -2.25
CA LEU A 293 -0.81 15.29 -1.31
C LEU A 293 -1.23 14.00 -2.03
N LEU A 294 -0.27 13.22 -2.52
CA LEU A 294 -0.55 12.04 -3.36
C LEU A 294 0.02 10.77 -2.77
N GLY A 295 -0.79 9.73 -2.62
CA GLY A 295 -0.29 8.37 -2.34
C GLY A 295 0.36 8.18 -0.98
N ASN A 296 0.11 9.08 -0.02
CA ASN A 296 0.71 8.98 1.32
C ASN A 296 -0.05 7.93 2.16
N LEU A 297 0.70 7.14 2.92
CA LEU A 297 0.21 6.26 3.98
C LEU A 297 0.36 6.99 5.30
N VAL A 298 -0.75 7.30 5.97
CA VAL A 298 -0.74 8.13 7.18
C VAL A 298 -1.53 7.44 8.28
N HIS A 299 -0.87 7.13 9.40
CA HIS A 299 -1.57 6.57 10.55
C HIS A 299 -0.90 6.82 11.89
N ASP A 300 -1.60 6.51 12.99
CA ASP A 300 -1.07 6.71 14.34
C ASP A 300 -0.64 8.16 14.59
N ILE A 301 -1.60 9.06 14.38
CA ILE A 301 -1.41 10.50 14.55
C ILE A 301 -2.08 10.95 15.85
N GLY A 302 -1.22 11.32 16.81
CA GLY A 302 -1.54 11.63 18.20
C GLY A 302 -1.59 10.38 19.09
N ASN A 303 -1.63 10.60 20.41
CA ASN A 303 -1.80 9.51 21.38
C ASN A 303 -3.24 8.95 21.36
N LEU A 304 -3.45 7.82 20.71
CA LEU A 304 -4.77 7.20 20.54
C LEU A 304 -5.44 6.76 21.85
N SER A 305 -4.66 6.46 22.89
CA SER A 305 -5.19 6.10 24.21
C SER A 305 -5.93 7.25 24.90
N GLN A 306 -5.72 8.50 24.44
CA GLN A 306 -6.41 9.68 24.94
C GLN A 306 -7.73 9.98 24.20
N GLY A 307 -8.21 9.05 23.38
CA GLY A 307 -9.46 9.22 22.63
C GLY A 307 -9.36 10.27 21.51
N PHE A 308 -10.51 10.67 20.99
CA PHE A 308 -10.56 11.58 19.84
C PHE A 308 -10.08 13.00 20.16
N CYS A 309 -9.65 13.73 19.14
CA CYS A 309 -9.28 15.14 19.21
C CYS A 309 -9.63 15.82 17.89
N THR A 310 -10.36 16.93 17.91
CA THR A 310 -10.82 17.63 16.70
C THR A 310 -9.75 18.49 16.01
N ARG A 311 -8.50 18.44 16.48
CA ARG A 311 -7.38 19.27 16.02
C ARG A 311 -6.16 18.47 15.54
N ILE A 312 -6.23 17.14 15.60
CA ILE A 312 -5.13 16.25 15.22
C ILE A 312 -5.60 15.36 14.08
N HIS A 313 -5.08 15.55 12.87
CA HIS A 313 -5.64 14.94 11.65
C HIS A 313 -4.64 14.05 10.92
N GLY A 314 -5.10 13.15 10.06
CA GLY A 314 -4.18 12.38 9.20
C GLY A 314 -3.57 13.27 8.11
N VAL A 315 -4.36 13.51 7.07
CA VAL A 315 -4.05 14.35 5.93
C VAL A 315 -4.77 15.69 6.08
N TYR A 316 -4.03 16.79 6.11
CA TYR A 316 -4.56 18.13 6.39
C TYR A 316 -4.33 19.08 5.21
N ALA A 317 -5.41 19.60 4.62
CA ALA A 317 -5.34 20.58 3.54
C ALA A 317 -5.99 21.89 3.97
N ALA A 318 -5.18 22.94 4.11
CA ALA A 318 -5.61 24.20 4.68
C ALA A 318 -5.54 25.42 3.74
N ALA A 319 -5.12 25.21 2.49
CA ALA A 319 -4.93 26.26 1.48
C ALA A 319 -5.83 26.08 0.25
N PRO A 320 -6.05 27.14 -0.54
CA PRO A 320 -6.75 27.05 -1.81
C PRO A 320 -6.13 26.05 -2.79
N ARG A 321 -6.98 25.41 -3.59
CA ARG A 321 -6.59 24.58 -4.74
C ARG A 321 -5.63 23.43 -4.41
N VAL A 322 -5.63 22.96 -3.16
CA VAL A 322 -4.88 21.77 -2.77
C VAL A 322 -5.54 20.53 -3.39
N VAL A 323 -4.71 19.61 -3.87
CA VAL A 323 -5.11 18.32 -4.42
C VAL A 323 -4.71 17.22 -3.46
N VAL A 324 -5.66 16.37 -3.06
CA VAL A 324 -5.52 15.28 -2.10
C VAL A 324 -5.96 13.98 -2.75
N GLN A 325 -5.00 13.15 -3.17
CA GLN A 325 -5.26 11.99 -4.03
C GLN A 325 -4.60 10.70 -3.54
N ASN A 326 -5.28 9.57 -3.69
CA ASN A 326 -4.73 8.23 -3.39
C ASN A 326 -4.14 8.05 -1.97
N ASN A 327 -4.46 8.91 -1.00
CA ASN A 327 -3.92 8.76 0.34
C ASN A 327 -4.70 7.68 1.09
N ILE A 328 -4.00 6.98 1.98
CA ILE A 328 -4.59 6.04 2.94
C ILE A 328 -4.38 6.65 4.32
N ALA A 329 -5.48 7.01 5.01
CA ALA A 329 -5.44 7.68 6.30
C ALA A 329 -6.28 6.93 7.35
N PHE A 330 -5.64 6.43 8.40
CA PHE A 330 -6.34 5.71 9.47
C PHE A 330 -5.73 5.96 10.84
N ARG A 331 -6.47 5.64 11.91
CA ARG A 331 -5.96 5.80 13.29
C ARG A 331 -5.37 7.20 13.56
N ALA A 332 -6.01 8.26 13.05
CA ALA A 332 -5.80 9.61 13.54
C ALA A 332 -6.76 9.90 14.70
N ARG A 333 -6.33 10.69 15.70
CA ARG A 333 -7.23 11.12 16.79
C ARG A 333 -8.43 11.95 16.28
N GLY A 334 -8.27 12.66 15.18
CA GLY A 334 -9.30 13.48 14.56
C GLY A 334 -9.87 12.85 13.30
N PHE A 335 -9.97 13.66 12.25
CA PHE A 335 -10.34 13.19 10.93
C PHE A 335 -9.14 12.54 10.22
N GLY A 336 -9.39 11.47 9.47
CA GLY A 336 -8.39 10.90 8.56
C GLY A 336 -7.97 11.88 7.48
N ILE A 337 -8.95 12.56 6.87
CA ILE A 337 -8.73 13.64 5.90
C ILE A 337 -9.54 14.86 6.36
N ASP A 338 -8.87 15.98 6.52
CA ASP A 338 -9.47 17.20 7.03
C ASP A 338 -9.12 18.41 6.17
N THR A 339 -10.10 19.29 6.02
CA THR A 339 -9.90 20.60 5.41
C THR A 339 -10.38 21.68 6.38
N TRP A 340 -9.55 22.72 6.54
CA TRP A 340 -9.84 23.83 7.45
C TRP A 340 -9.06 25.08 7.05
N HIS A 341 -9.19 26.16 7.82
CA HIS A 341 -8.57 27.45 7.52
C HIS A 341 -9.04 28.03 6.18
N ALA A 342 -8.14 28.24 5.24
CA ALA A 342 -8.37 29.06 4.05
C ALA A 342 -8.65 28.24 2.78
N VAL A 343 -9.00 26.96 2.93
CA VAL A 343 -9.20 26.03 1.83
C VAL A 343 -10.47 26.33 1.03
N THR A 344 -10.31 26.37 -0.30
CA THR A 344 -11.37 26.55 -1.30
C THR A 344 -10.93 25.91 -2.62
N ALA A 345 -11.87 25.47 -3.45
CA ALA A 345 -11.59 24.84 -4.74
C ALA A 345 -10.61 23.65 -4.68
N ALA A 346 -10.67 22.86 -3.60
CA ALA A 346 -9.79 21.69 -3.44
C ALA A 346 -10.33 20.46 -4.19
N THR A 347 -9.43 19.58 -4.61
CA THR A 347 -9.77 18.28 -5.22
C THR A 347 -9.37 17.17 -4.27
N ILE A 348 -10.33 16.39 -3.77
CA ILE A 348 -10.11 15.28 -2.85
C ILE A 348 -10.65 14.02 -3.51
N THR A 349 -9.76 13.21 -4.11
CA THR A 349 -10.21 12.04 -4.88
C THR A 349 -9.43 10.76 -4.61
N HIS A 350 -10.09 9.62 -4.78
CA HIS A 350 -9.43 8.30 -4.74
C HIS A 350 -8.72 8.00 -3.40
N ASN A 351 -9.13 8.60 -2.29
CA ASN A 351 -8.51 8.30 -0.99
C ASN A 351 -9.23 7.15 -0.27
N LEU A 352 -8.54 6.49 0.66
CA LEU A 352 -9.12 5.56 1.63
C LEU A 352 -8.97 6.14 3.04
N SER A 353 -10.07 6.26 3.77
CA SER A 353 -10.06 6.75 5.16
C SER A 353 -10.86 5.84 6.08
N PHE A 354 -10.24 5.30 7.14
CA PHE A 354 -10.88 4.35 8.05
C PHE A 354 -10.34 4.37 9.48
N ALA A 355 -11.11 3.85 10.44
CA ALA A 355 -10.68 3.66 11.83
C ALA A 355 -10.03 4.91 12.49
N ASN A 356 -10.45 6.11 12.09
CA ASN A 356 -10.06 7.35 12.76
C ASN A 356 -10.97 7.60 13.96
N LEU A 357 -10.50 8.30 14.99
CA LEU A 357 -11.26 8.42 16.24
C LEU A 357 -12.35 9.50 16.20
N TYR A 358 -12.34 10.39 15.20
CA TYR A 358 -13.40 11.40 15.04
C TYR A 358 -14.19 11.25 13.74
N GLY A 359 -13.53 11.07 12.60
CA GLY A 359 -14.23 10.90 11.33
C GLY A 359 -13.33 10.58 10.13
N GLY A 360 -13.95 10.28 9.00
CA GLY A 360 -13.26 9.86 7.80
C GLY A 360 -12.78 11.02 6.95
N LEU A 361 -13.70 11.89 6.51
CA LEU A 361 -13.41 13.01 5.62
C LEU A 361 -14.29 14.22 5.96
N LYS A 362 -13.66 15.37 6.25
CA LYS A 362 -14.34 16.65 6.47
C LYS A 362 -14.03 17.65 5.36
N VAL A 363 -15.09 18.22 4.78
CA VAL A 363 -15.04 19.46 4.01
C VAL A 363 -15.43 20.62 4.92
N GLY A 364 -14.53 21.56 5.12
CA GLY A 364 -14.77 22.69 6.01
C GLY A 364 -13.75 23.80 5.83
N SER A 365 -14.15 24.99 6.28
CA SER A 365 -13.31 26.19 6.34
C SER A 365 -13.75 27.02 7.54
N GLY A 366 -12.85 27.83 8.08
CA GLY A 366 -13.07 28.65 9.28
C GLY A 366 -11.76 29.29 9.74
N ASP A 367 -11.80 30.23 10.68
CA ASP A 367 -10.61 30.86 11.26
C ASP A 367 -9.54 31.28 10.23
N ASN A 368 -9.98 31.87 9.12
CA ASN A 368 -9.10 32.27 8.03
C ASN A 368 -9.17 33.76 7.75
N THR A 369 -8.00 34.35 7.52
CA THR A 369 -7.83 35.78 7.23
C THR A 369 -8.08 36.12 5.76
N ARG A 370 -8.33 35.12 4.92
CA ARG A 370 -8.50 35.29 3.47
C ARG A 370 -9.96 35.45 3.03
N GLY A 371 -10.92 35.28 3.95
CA GLY A 371 -12.36 35.34 3.65
C GLY A 371 -12.87 34.15 2.84
N ASN A 372 -12.09 33.07 2.73
CA ASN A 372 -12.45 31.91 1.92
C ASN A 372 -13.54 31.07 2.60
N ARG A 373 -14.46 30.55 1.79
CA ARG A 373 -15.44 29.55 2.17
C ARG A 373 -15.05 28.20 1.55
N ALA A 374 -15.40 27.10 2.23
CA ALA A 374 -15.20 25.77 1.67
C ALA A 374 -16.23 25.50 0.56
N GLU A 375 -15.94 25.99 -0.64
CA GLU A 375 -16.79 25.92 -1.82
C GLU A 375 -15.98 25.56 -3.08
N ASN A 376 -16.67 25.08 -4.11
CA ASN A 376 -16.10 24.61 -5.38
C ASN A 376 -15.18 23.38 -5.23
N PHE A 377 -15.40 22.57 -4.20
CA PHE A 377 -14.63 21.32 -4.02
C PHE A 377 -15.13 20.26 -5.01
N LEU A 378 -14.19 19.46 -5.50
CA LEU A 378 -14.47 18.15 -6.04
C LEU A 378 -14.09 17.10 -4.99
N VAL A 379 -15.07 16.40 -4.44
CA VAL A 379 -14.88 15.26 -3.54
C VAL A 379 -15.40 14.03 -4.25
N ALA A 380 -14.51 13.22 -4.84
CA ALA A 380 -14.95 12.13 -5.69
C ALA A 380 -14.14 10.85 -5.58
N ASN A 381 -14.77 9.71 -5.85
CA ASN A 381 -14.12 8.41 -5.87
C ASN A 381 -13.40 8.01 -4.56
N ASN A 382 -13.75 8.57 -3.41
CA ASN A 382 -13.15 8.20 -2.13
C ASN A 382 -13.85 6.98 -1.52
N ILE A 383 -13.11 6.17 -0.76
CA ILE A 383 -13.64 5.11 0.11
C ILE A 383 -13.49 5.58 1.56
N VAL A 384 -14.61 5.76 2.26
CA VAL A 384 -14.64 6.20 3.66
C VAL A 384 -15.44 5.20 4.48
N ILE A 385 -14.76 4.43 5.34
CA ILE A 385 -15.38 3.30 6.05
C ILE A 385 -14.99 3.22 7.51
N ASN A 386 -15.84 2.68 8.38
CA ASN A 386 -15.48 2.34 9.75
C ASN A 386 -14.90 3.51 10.58
N ASN A 387 -15.40 4.73 10.35
CA ASN A 387 -15.10 5.89 11.18
C ASN A 387 -16.35 6.27 11.99
N PRO A 388 -16.24 6.97 13.13
CA PRO A 388 -17.40 7.49 13.86
C PRO A 388 -18.27 8.45 13.04
N ARG A 389 -17.69 9.11 12.04
CA ARG A 389 -18.36 10.00 11.09
C ARG A 389 -17.79 9.74 9.69
N GLY A 390 -18.64 9.59 8.69
CA GLY A 390 -18.23 9.32 7.31
C GLY A 390 -17.73 10.57 6.60
N ILE A 391 -18.45 10.99 5.56
CA ILE A 391 -18.16 12.20 4.79
C ILE A 391 -19.06 13.33 5.29
N VAL A 392 -18.46 14.44 5.71
CA VAL A 392 -19.18 15.55 6.34
C VAL A 392 -18.78 16.91 5.78
N GLU A 393 -19.74 17.82 5.73
CA GLU A 393 -19.52 19.26 5.59
C GLU A 393 -19.77 19.94 6.94
N GLU A 394 -18.79 20.71 7.43
CA GLU A 394 -18.92 21.43 8.70
C GLU A 394 -18.49 22.89 8.57
N PHE A 395 -19.14 23.75 9.36
CA PHE A 395 -18.82 25.17 9.50
C PHE A 395 -19.00 25.97 8.19
N ASN A 396 -18.02 26.80 7.79
CA ASN A 396 -18.16 27.73 6.67
C ASN A 396 -18.03 27.03 5.31
N THR A 397 -19.09 26.35 4.89
CA THR A 397 -19.18 25.54 3.66
C THR A 397 -20.14 26.15 2.67
N GLY A 398 -19.78 26.16 1.38
CA GLY A 398 -20.62 26.57 0.24
C GLY A 398 -20.99 25.38 -0.63
N LEU A 399 -21.33 25.61 -1.90
CA LEU A 399 -21.69 24.51 -2.80
C LEU A 399 -20.44 23.73 -3.23
N ASN A 400 -20.49 22.42 -3.07
CA ASN A 400 -19.43 21.47 -3.40
C ASN A 400 -20.01 20.28 -4.17
N ARG A 401 -19.13 19.53 -4.86
CA ARG A 401 -19.51 18.38 -5.68
C ARG A 401 -19.01 17.10 -5.02
N PHE A 402 -19.93 16.29 -4.51
CA PHE A 402 -19.65 14.98 -3.95
C PHE A 402 -20.08 13.88 -4.92
N LEU A 403 -19.16 13.28 -5.66
CA LEU A 403 -19.46 12.38 -6.78
C LEU A 403 -18.84 11.00 -6.58
N ASN A 404 -19.61 9.92 -6.76
CA ASN A 404 -19.10 8.54 -6.80
C ASN A 404 -18.20 8.16 -5.61
N ASN A 405 -18.50 8.64 -4.41
CA ASN A 405 -17.79 8.21 -3.21
C ASN A 405 -18.46 6.97 -2.62
N LEU A 406 -17.70 6.11 -1.97
CA LEU A 406 -18.23 5.07 -1.10
C LEU A 406 -18.13 5.53 0.34
N SER A 407 -19.26 5.57 1.05
CA SER A 407 -19.31 5.81 2.49
C SER A 407 -20.13 4.72 3.18
N TRP A 408 -19.46 3.83 3.92
CA TRP A 408 -20.09 2.62 4.45
C TRP A 408 -19.59 2.26 5.84
N ASN A 409 -20.51 1.73 6.66
CA ASN A 409 -20.25 1.32 8.05
C ASN A 409 -19.54 2.40 8.89
N ASN A 410 -19.84 3.68 8.66
CA ASN A 410 -19.44 4.74 9.56
C ASN A 410 -20.49 4.91 10.66
N GLY A 411 -20.05 5.04 11.92
CA GLY A 411 -20.88 5.39 13.08
C GLY A 411 -21.06 4.35 14.18
N THR A 412 -21.54 4.84 15.33
CA THR A 412 -22.15 4.04 16.42
C THR A 412 -23.62 4.43 16.70
N SER A 413 -24.17 5.41 15.97
CA SER A 413 -25.59 5.79 15.98
C SER A 413 -26.03 6.45 14.65
N ASN A 414 -27.35 6.54 14.44
CA ASN A 414 -28.08 6.69 13.17
C ASN A 414 -27.45 7.60 12.09
N ASN A 415 -27.21 7.00 10.91
CA ASN A 415 -26.96 7.61 9.59
C ASN A 415 -25.83 8.67 9.51
N VAL A 416 -24.61 8.31 9.92
CA VAL A 416 -23.43 9.20 9.86
C VAL A 416 -22.50 8.95 8.67
N ASN A 417 -22.91 8.14 7.67
CA ASN A 417 -22.14 8.00 6.42
C ASN A 417 -22.05 9.34 5.67
N TRP A 418 -23.09 10.17 5.77
CA TRP A 418 -23.18 11.47 5.12
C TRP A 418 -23.78 12.51 6.07
N ARG A 419 -23.10 13.64 6.24
CA ARG A 419 -23.66 14.84 6.87
C ARG A 419 -23.24 16.07 6.08
N LEU A 420 -23.95 16.33 5.00
CA LEU A 420 -23.71 17.47 4.12
C LEU A 420 -24.60 18.64 4.57
N SER A 421 -24.02 19.83 4.66
CA SER A 421 -24.69 21.02 5.21
C SER A 421 -25.26 21.91 4.10
N THR A 422 -24.53 22.02 2.99
CA THR A 422 -24.87 22.91 1.86
C THR A 422 -24.97 22.18 0.54
N SER A 423 -24.42 20.97 0.45
CA SER A 423 -24.34 20.19 -0.77
C SER A 423 -25.16 18.90 -0.71
N THR A 424 -25.28 18.23 -1.84
CA THR A 424 -25.77 16.85 -1.95
C THR A 424 -24.70 15.98 -2.60
N HIS A 425 -24.85 14.66 -2.50
CA HIS A 425 -23.97 13.71 -3.19
C HIS A 425 -24.71 13.00 -4.32
N GLN A 426 -23.98 12.61 -5.36
CA GLN A 426 -24.50 11.91 -6.53
C GLN A 426 -23.63 10.70 -6.87
N GLY A 427 -24.27 9.60 -7.27
CA GLY A 427 -23.57 8.37 -7.69
C GLY A 427 -22.80 7.68 -6.57
N SER A 428 -23.01 8.04 -5.30
CA SER A 428 -22.28 7.44 -4.18
C SER A 428 -22.78 6.03 -3.84
N LEU A 429 -21.85 5.18 -3.38
CA LEU A 429 -22.13 3.85 -2.85
C LEU A 429 -22.23 3.86 -1.32
N SER A 430 -23.13 3.03 -0.80
CA SER A 430 -23.31 2.80 0.65
C SER A 430 -23.25 1.31 0.97
N THR A 431 -22.29 0.60 0.38
CA THR A 431 -22.11 -0.86 0.50
C THR A 431 -20.67 -1.20 0.91
N ASN A 432 -20.44 -2.44 1.33
CA ASN A 432 -19.11 -2.92 1.67
C ASN A 432 -18.19 -2.86 0.43
N PRO A 433 -17.01 -2.22 0.50
CA PRO A 433 -16.06 -2.17 -0.61
C PRO A 433 -15.36 -3.51 -0.90
N LEU A 434 -15.57 -4.57 -0.09
CA LEU A 434 -14.96 -5.89 -0.26
C LEU A 434 -13.43 -5.81 -0.38
N LEU A 435 -12.77 -5.16 0.58
CA LEU A 435 -11.30 -5.15 0.65
C LEU A 435 -10.79 -6.55 1.04
N LEU A 436 -9.68 -6.99 0.44
CA LEU A 436 -9.17 -8.37 0.53
C LEU A 436 -8.97 -8.87 1.97
N ASN A 437 -8.40 -8.04 2.86
CA ASN A 437 -8.25 -8.37 4.27
C ASN A 437 -8.27 -7.07 5.10
N TYR A 438 -9.46 -6.50 5.31
CA TYR A 438 -9.58 -5.29 6.11
C TYR A 438 -9.23 -5.54 7.59
N GLN A 439 -8.24 -4.81 8.10
CA GLN A 439 -7.96 -4.70 9.54
C GLN A 439 -7.97 -3.22 9.96
N PRO A 440 -8.68 -2.84 11.04
CA PRO A 440 -8.75 -1.44 11.47
C PRO A 440 -7.41 -0.91 12.04
N ASP A 441 -6.48 -1.80 12.36
CA ASP A 441 -5.20 -1.47 12.99
C ASP A 441 -4.07 -1.13 12.00
N GLY A 442 -4.27 -1.35 10.70
CA GLY A 442 -3.25 -1.14 9.67
C GLY A 442 -2.61 -2.40 9.10
N THR A 443 -2.84 -3.58 9.71
CA THR A 443 -2.17 -4.84 9.35
C THR A 443 -2.77 -5.57 8.15
N GLY A 444 -3.83 -5.00 7.57
CA GLY A 444 -4.63 -5.61 6.52
C GLY A 444 -4.10 -5.44 5.09
N ASP A 445 -4.84 -6.01 4.14
CA ASP A 445 -4.73 -5.74 2.72
C ASP A 445 -5.95 -4.95 2.25
N TYR A 446 -5.71 -3.71 1.88
CA TYR A 446 -6.74 -2.72 1.55
C TYR A 446 -7.03 -2.62 0.05
N ARG A 447 -6.49 -3.53 -0.77
CA ARG A 447 -6.87 -3.64 -2.18
C ARG A 447 -8.29 -4.22 -2.28
N PRO A 448 -9.13 -3.74 -3.22
CA PRO A 448 -10.43 -4.36 -3.45
C PRO A 448 -10.27 -5.79 -3.98
N ALA A 449 -11.17 -6.69 -3.58
CA ALA A 449 -11.30 -8.03 -4.17
C ALA A 449 -11.87 -7.94 -5.59
N GLN A 450 -11.65 -8.99 -6.41
CA GLN A 450 -12.08 -9.03 -7.83
C GLN A 450 -13.59 -8.87 -8.04
N ASN A 451 -14.41 -9.16 -7.03
CA ASN A 451 -15.86 -8.97 -7.07
C ASN A 451 -16.33 -7.69 -6.35
N SER A 452 -15.41 -6.76 -6.08
CA SER A 452 -15.72 -5.52 -5.37
C SER A 452 -16.65 -4.61 -6.18
N PRO A 453 -17.64 -3.97 -5.53
CA PRO A 453 -18.52 -2.99 -6.19
C PRO A 453 -17.81 -1.68 -6.54
N VAL A 454 -16.55 -1.50 -6.12
CA VAL A 454 -15.77 -0.28 -6.38
C VAL A 454 -15.01 -0.32 -7.70
N ILE A 455 -14.92 -1.51 -8.32
CA ILE A 455 -14.20 -1.71 -9.57
C ILE A 455 -14.96 -1.05 -10.72
N ASP A 456 -14.25 -0.33 -11.58
CA ASP A 456 -14.81 0.36 -12.76
C ASP A 456 -16.00 1.31 -12.45
N TYR A 457 -16.08 1.82 -11.21
CA TYR A 457 -17.23 2.62 -10.75
C TYR A 457 -16.96 4.13 -10.68
N GLY A 458 -15.68 4.52 -10.73
CA GLY A 458 -15.26 5.91 -10.56
C GLY A 458 -15.47 6.79 -11.78
N ILE A 459 -15.43 8.10 -11.55
CA ILE A 459 -15.42 9.11 -12.62
C ILE A 459 -13.99 9.51 -12.98
N ARG A 460 -13.76 9.99 -14.21
CA ARG A 460 -12.43 10.44 -14.69
C ARG A 460 -12.06 11.87 -14.26
N GLU A 461 -13.00 12.62 -13.70
CA GLU A 461 -12.72 13.97 -13.22
C GLU A 461 -11.83 13.93 -11.98
N GLY A 462 -10.74 14.71 -11.97
CA GLY A 462 -9.77 14.69 -10.88
C GLY A 462 -9.03 13.35 -10.74
N LEU A 463 -8.86 12.62 -11.85
CA LEU A 463 -8.13 11.34 -11.92
C LEU A 463 -6.62 11.54 -11.79
N PRO A 464 -5.95 10.95 -10.78
CA PRO A 464 -4.48 10.94 -10.73
C PRO A 464 -3.88 10.02 -11.81
N PRO A 465 -2.63 10.25 -12.25
CA PRO A 465 -1.99 9.43 -13.29
C PRO A 465 -1.66 8.00 -12.82
N PHE A 466 -1.51 7.80 -11.51
CA PHE A 466 -1.13 6.52 -10.91
C PHE A 466 -2.07 6.15 -9.77
N ASP A 467 -2.08 4.87 -9.36
CA ASP A 467 -2.65 4.38 -8.10
C ASP A 467 -1.64 4.53 -6.93
N PHE A 468 -2.00 4.08 -5.73
CA PHE A 468 -1.16 4.13 -4.52
C PHE A 468 0.13 3.30 -4.63
N LEU A 469 0.13 2.25 -5.45
CA LEU A 469 1.29 1.43 -5.75
C LEU A 469 2.16 2.04 -6.87
N GLY A 470 1.74 3.18 -7.43
CA GLY A 470 2.43 3.89 -8.49
C GLY A 470 2.17 3.32 -9.89
N ASN A 471 1.19 2.44 -10.04
CA ASN A 471 0.85 1.85 -11.33
C ASN A 471 -0.22 2.69 -12.06
N PRO A 472 -0.43 2.53 -13.39
CA PRO A 472 -1.45 3.28 -14.12
C PRO A 472 -2.84 3.15 -13.51
N ARG A 473 -3.57 4.27 -13.49
CA ARG A 473 -4.85 4.44 -12.78
C ARG A 473 -6.10 3.98 -13.53
N VAL A 474 -5.98 3.62 -14.81
CA VAL A 474 -7.12 3.09 -15.56
C VAL A 474 -6.64 1.90 -16.35
N LEU A 475 -7.21 0.73 -16.05
CA LEU A 475 -7.01 -0.50 -16.82
C LEU A 475 -8.32 -1.05 -17.40
N GLY A 476 -9.45 -0.72 -16.78
CA GLY A 476 -10.78 -1.09 -17.25
C GLY A 476 -11.54 0.03 -17.98
N ALA A 477 -12.87 -0.02 -17.89
CA ALA A 477 -13.76 0.96 -18.49
C ALA A 477 -13.68 2.33 -17.78
N ALA A 478 -13.44 2.32 -16.48
CA ALA A 478 -13.40 3.49 -15.60
C ALA A 478 -12.38 3.25 -14.46
N PRO A 479 -11.93 4.30 -13.75
CA PRO A 479 -11.09 4.09 -12.57
C PRO A 479 -11.87 3.42 -11.44
N ASP A 480 -11.20 2.63 -10.60
CA ASP A 480 -11.79 2.11 -9.38
C ASP A 480 -11.98 3.21 -8.34
N LEU A 481 -12.89 3.04 -7.38
CA LEU A 481 -12.92 3.93 -6.20
C LEU A 481 -11.75 3.64 -5.27
N GLY A 482 -11.35 4.66 -4.50
CA GLY A 482 -10.28 4.56 -3.53
C GLY A 482 -8.89 4.55 -4.16
N PRO A 483 -7.85 4.18 -3.41
CA PRO A 483 -6.46 4.47 -3.78
C PRO A 483 -5.80 3.42 -4.68
N PHE A 484 -6.44 2.26 -4.89
CA PHE A 484 -5.91 1.16 -5.68
C PHE A 484 -6.70 1.01 -6.99
N GLU A 485 -6.00 0.49 -8.00
CA GLU A 485 -6.60 -0.02 -9.23
C GLU A 485 -6.39 -1.55 -9.28
N VAL A 486 -7.48 -2.30 -9.36
CA VAL A 486 -7.49 -3.77 -9.46
C VAL A 486 -7.05 -4.20 -10.85
N ARG A 487 -6.38 -5.36 -10.92
CA ARG A 487 -5.76 -5.90 -12.14
C ARG A 487 -6.18 -7.33 -12.40
#